data_AF-A0A5E5PX10-F1
#
_entry.id   AF-A0A5E5PX10-F1
#
_cell.length_a   1.000
_cell.length_b   1.000
_cell.length_c   1.000
_cell.angle_alpha   90.00
_cell.angle_beta   90.00
_cell.angle_gamma   90.00
#
_symmetry.space_group_name_H-M   'P 1'
#
loop_
_entity.id
_entity.type
_entity.pdbx_description
1 polymer ?
#
loop_
_entity_poly.entity_id
_entity_poly.type
_entity_poly.pdbx_seq_one_letter_code
_entity_poly.pdbx_strand_id
1 'polypeptide(L)'
;KFIDLAKNENLTNMQLQKMVYIAHGFNLALRGTKLYYEDTRAWNFGPVVPELYEKLRKYGSSKVIEKIDTSDTVEPDEDSLEIIKAVYDNYKKYSGMQLSDLTHQNGTPWSKSWENNKYGVIPADDIYEFYKSNHI
;
A
#
# COMPACT_ATOMS: atom_id res chain seq x y z
N LYS A 1 -10.79 5.01 3.54
CA LYS A 1 -10.85 5.37 2.11
C LYS A 1 -11.06 4.15 1.20
N PHE A 2 -10.11 3.21 1.05
CA PHE A 2 -10.33 2.02 0.19
C PHE A 2 -11.52 1.15 0.58
N ILE A 3 -11.76 0.96 1.88
CA ILE A 3 -12.95 0.25 2.39
C ILE A 3 -14.23 0.98 1.95
N ASP A 4 -14.27 2.31 2.05
CA ASP A 4 -15.42 3.12 1.63
C ASP A 4 -15.66 3.03 0.11
N LEU A 5 -14.60 2.97 -0.70
CA LEU A 5 -14.68 2.77 -2.15
C LEU A 5 -15.18 1.37 -2.53
N ALA A 6 -14.77 0.34 -1.79
CA ALA A 6 -15.13 -1.04 -2.04
C ALA A 6 -16.60 -1.38 -1.76
N LYS A 7 -17.29 -0.54 -0.97
CA LYS A 7 -18.70 -0.71 -0.61
C LYS A 7 -18.99 -2.15 -0.15
N ASN A 8 -19.69 -2.94 -0.96
CA ASN A 8 -20.13 -4.29 -0.63
C ASN A 8 -19.17 -5.41 -1.07
N GLU A 9 -18.19 -5.12 -1.93
CA GLU A 9 -17.28 -6.16 -2.44
C GLU A 9 -16.26 -6.61 -1.38
N ASN A 10 -16.00 -5.74 -0.39
CA ASN A 10 -15.03 -5.86 0.70
C ASN A 10 -13.61 -6.23 0.22
N LEU A 11 -12.57 -5.73 0.90
CA LEU A 11 -11.18 -6.05 0.55
C LEU A 11 -10.58 -6.96 1.62
N THR A 12 -9.64 -7.82 1.23
CA THR A 12 -8.85 -8.59 2.21
C THR A 12 -7.77 -7.71 2.85
N ASN A 13 -7.21 -8.16 3.97
CA ASN A 13 -6.04 -7.52 4.60
C ASN A 13 -4.92 -7.29 3.57
N MET A 14 -4.56 -8.33 2.82
CA MET A 14 -3.48 -8.26 1.84
C MET A 14 -3.79 -7.25 0.72
N GLN A 15 -5.02 -7.18 0.22
CA GLN A 15 -5.39 -6.16 -0.78
C GLN A 15 -5.22 -4.74 -0.22
N LEU A 16 -5.70 -4.49 1.00
CA LEU A 16 -5.58 -3.17 1.64
C LEU A 16 -4.10 -2.78 1.85
N GLN A 17 -3.27 -3.70 2.35
CA GLN A 17 -1.84 -3.47 2.53
C GLN A 17 -1.17 -3.03 1.23
N LYS A 18 -1.44 -3.74 0.13
CA LYS A 18 -0.83 -3.43 -1.17
C LYS A 18 -1.37 -2.14 -1.76
N MET A 19 -2.68 -1.93 -1.73
CA MET A 19 -3.27 -0.71 -2.28
C MET A 19 -2.85 0.55 -1.50
N VAL A 20 -2.73 0.48 -0.17
CA VAL A 20 -2.22 1.59 0.64
C VAL A 20 -0.78 1.91 0.29
N TYR A 21 0.09 0.90 0.18
CA TYR A 21 1.47 1.09 -0.26
C TYR A 21 1.56 1.68 -1.67
N ILE A 22 0.79 1.15 -2.62
CA ILE A 22 0.78 1.62 -4.02
C ILE A 22 0.31 3.07 -4.10
N ALA A 23 -0.78 3.42 -3.42
CA ALA A 23 -1.27 4.79 -3.37
C ALA A 23 -0.26 5.74 -2.73
N HIS A 24 0.44 5.31 -1.67
CA HIS A 24 1.48 6.12 -1.06
C HIS A 24 2.64 6.38 -2.03
N GLY A 25 3.06 5.37 -2.79
CA GLY A 25 4.10 5.52 -3.81
C GLY A 25 3.71 6.49 -4.93
N PHE A 26 2.51 6.35 -5.49
CA PHE A 26 2.01 7.30 -6.50
C PHE A 26 1.85 8.71 -5.94
N ASN A 27 1.34 8.84 -4.71
CA ASN A 27 1.18 10.14 -4.07
C ASN A 27 2.53 10.83 -3.85
N LEU A 28 3.53 10.10 -3.34
CA LEU A 28 4.89 10.61 -3.23
C LEU A 28 5.45 11.08 -4.57
N ALA A 29 5.34 10.26 -5.62
CA ALA A 29 5.90 10.55 -6.92
C ALA A 29 5.23 11.74 -7.63
N LEU A 30 3.91 11.82 -7.57
CA LEU A 30 3.11 12.83 -8.30
C LEU A 30 2.95 14.14 -7.51
N ARG A 31 2.98 14.07 -6.19
CA ARG A 31 2.64 15.21 -5.31
C ARG A 31 3.78 15.65 -4.40
N GLY A 32 4.75 14.77 -4.15
CA GLY A 32 5.77 15.00 -3.13
C GLY A 32 5.22 14.96 -1.70
N THR A 33 3.99 14.49 -1.48
CA THR A 33 3.35 14.43 -0.15
C THR A 33 3.13 12.98 0.28
N LYS A 34 3.14 12.76 1.60
CA LYS A 34 2.94 11.45 2.23
C LYS A 34 1.46 11.23 2.56
N LEU A 35 0.97 10.01 2.36
CA LEU A 35 -0.36 9.57 2.85
C LEU A 35 -0.33 9.06 4.29
N TYR A 36 0.84 8.66 4.78
CA TYR A 36 1.10 8.14 6.12
C TYR A 36 2.58 8.36 6.47
N TYR A 37 2.94 8.38 7.75
CA TYR A 37 4.31 8.66 8.20
C TYR A 37 5.06 7.43 8.71
N GLU A 38 4.35 6.35 8.95
CA GLU A 38 4.84 5.09 9.45
C GLU A 38 5.75 4.40 8.43
N ASP A 39 6.72 3.64 8.93
CA ASP A 39 7.61 2.86 8.09
C ASP A 39 6.84 1.80 7.30
N THR A 40 7.15 1.71 6.00
CA THR A 40 6.83 0.51 5.22
C THR A 40 7.97 -0.49 5.38
N ARG A 41 7.67 -1.77 5.61
CA ARG A 41 8.67 -2.82 5.79
C ARG A 41 8.58 -3.91 4.72
N ALA A 42 9.73 -4.48 4.35
CA ALA A 42 9.82 -5.55 3.38
C ALA A 42 9.51 -6.91 4.03
N TRP A 43 8.25 -7.36 4.00
CA TRP A 43 7.82 -8.63 4.59
C TRP A 43 7.71 -9.75 3.55
N ASN A 44 7.49 -10.99 4.00
CA ASN A 44 7.44 -12.20 3.15
C ASN A 44 6.47 -12.09 1.95
N PHE A 45 5.39 -11.33 2.11
CA PHE A 45 4.36 -11.16 1.08
C PHE A 45 4.34 -9.73 0.56
N GLY A 46 5.50 -9.09 0.45
CA GLY A 46 5.65 -7.75 -0.11
C GLY A 46 5.71 -6.65 0.97
N PRO A 47 5.56 -5.38 0.56
CA PRO A 47 5.62 -4.23 1.46
C PRO A 47 4.41 -4.23 2.40
N VAL A 48 4.65 -3.97 3.68
CA VAL A 48 3.63 -3.93 4.74
C VAL A 48 3.81 -2.68 5.57
N VAL A 49 2.72 -1.97 5.84
CA VAL A 49 2.67 -0.93 6.87
C VAL A 49 2.30 -1.63 8.18
N PRO A 50 3.23 -1.79 9.15
CA PRO A 50 3.02 -2.63 10.32
C PRO A 50 1.83 -2.21 11.17
N GLU A 51 1.60 -0.91 11.37
CA GLU A 51 0.45 -0.44 12.15
C GLU A 51 -0.89 -0.84 11.50
N LEU A 52 -1.01 -0.63 10.19
CA LEU A 52 -2.18 -1.07 9.44
C LEU A 52 -2.35 -2.60 9.54
N TYR A 53 -1.24 -3.35 9.52
CA TYR A 53 -1.29 -4.81 9.61
C TYR A 53 -1.81 -5.26 10.97
N GLU A 54 -1.36 -4.65 12.05
CA GLU A 54 -1.81 -4.97 13.40
C GLU A 54 -3.33 -4.84 13.55
N LYS A 55 -3.93 -3.84 12.89
CA LYS A 55 -5.39 -3.60 12.90
C LYS A 55 -6.14 -4.59 12.01
N LEU A 56 -5.49 -5.06 10.95
CA LEU A 56 -6.09 -5.96 9.95
C LEU A 56 -5.83 -7.44 10.22
N ARG A 57 -4.84 -7.81 11.04
CA ARG A 57 -4.41 -9.22 11.22
C ARG A 57 -5.53 -10.13 11.72
N LYS A 58 -6.50 -9.57 12.47
CA LYS A 58 -7.69 -10.30 12.95
C LYS A 58 -8.52 -10.92 11.82
N TYR A 59 -8.44 -10.36 10.61
CA TYR A 59 -9.15 -10.88 9.44
C TYR A 59 -8.39 -11.99 8.71
N GLY A 60 -7.07 -12.13 8.90
CA GLY A 60 -6.27 -13.09 8.14
C GLY A 60 -6.46 -12.92 6.62
N SER A 61 -6.89 -13.99 5.96
CA SER A 61 -7.24 -14.01 4.52
C SER A 61 -8.69 -13.63 4.23
N SER A 62 -9.53 -13.49 5.26
CA SER A 62 -10.94 -13.12 5.13
C SER A 62 -11.11 -11.66 4.72
N LYS A 63 -12.34 -11.33 4.31
CA LYS A 63 -12.75 -9.97 3.98
C LYS A 63 -12.82 -9.09 5.22
N VAL A 64 -12.36 -7.86 5.08
CA VAL A 64 -12.46 -6.81 6.09
C VAL A 64 -13.86 -6.20 5.99
N ILE A 65 -14.62 -6.32 7.08
CA ILE A 65 -16.04 -5.95 7.13
C ILE A 65 -16.33 -4.71 7.99
N GLU A 66 -15.34 -4.21 8.72
CA GLU A 66 -15.45 -3.02 9.56
C GLU A 66 -14.55 -1.92 9.01
N LYS A 67 -14.91 -0.66 9.32
CA LYS A 67 -13.99 0.46 9.17
C LYS A 67 -12.79 0.27 10.10
N ILE A 68 -11.63 0.71 9.64
CA ILE A 68 -10.37 0.63 10.38
C ILE A 68 -9.94 2.06 10.69
N ASP A 69 -9.66 2.31 11.97
CA ASP A 69 -9.20 3.60 12.46
C ASP A 69 -7.68 3.59 12.62
N THR A 70 -6.99 4.54 11.98
CA THR A 70 -5.54 4.66 11.95
C THR A 70 -5.11 5.96 12.60
N SER A 71 -4.25 5.89 13.63
CA SER A 71 -3.87 7.04 14.46
C SER A 71 -2.94 8.00 13.73
N ASP A 72 -2.13 7.49 12.80
CA ASP A 72 -1.02 8.23 12.17
C ASP A 72 -1.26 8.55 10.67
N THR A 73 -2.50 8.41 10.18
CA THR A 73 -2.83 8.77 8.79
C THR A 73 -3.03 10.27 8.59
N VAL A 74 -2.40 10.81 7.55
CA VAL A 74 -2.70 12.15 7.03
C VAL A 74 -4.06 12.09 6.37
N GLU A 75 -4.98 12.98 6.76
CA GLU A 75 -6.23 13.11 6.01
C GLU A 75 -5.89 13.59 4.59
N PRO A 76 -6.18 12.78 3.56
CA PRO A 76 -5.82 13.12 2.19
C PRO A 76 -6.63 14.33 1.70
N ASP A 77 -5.94 15.27 1.05
CA ASP A 77 -6.58 16.36 0.29
C ASP A 77 -7.33 15.83 -0.93
N GLU A 78 -8.05 16.69 -1.64
CA GLU A 78 -8.87 16.31 -2.79
C GLU A 78 -8.06 15.59 -3.87
N ASP A 79 -6.87 16.08 -4.18
CA ASP A 79 -6.01 15.48 -5.19
C ASP A 79 -5.43 14.11 -4.74
N SER A 80 -5.09 13.96 -3.45
CA SER A 80 -4.67 12.68 -2.88
C SER A 80 -5.82 11.66 -2.92
N LEU A 81 -7.06 12.12 -2.73
CA LEU A 81 -8.25 11.29 -2.88
C LEU A 81 -8.44 10.82 -4.34
N GLU A 82 -8.12 11.65 -5.33
CA GLU A 82 -8.12 11.24 -6.74
C GLU A 82 -7.12 10.12 -7.01
N ILE A 83 -5.90 10.22 -6.46
CA ILE A 83 -4.88 9.17 -6.58
C ILE A 83 -5.35 7.88 -5.91
N ILE A 84 -5.89 7.96 -4.69
CA ILE A 84 -6.44 6.79 -3.97
C ILE A 84 -7.55 6.13 -4.80
N LYS A 85 -8.44 6.94 -5.39
CA LYS A 85 -9.51 6.43 -6.26
C LYS A 85 -8.95 5.78 -7.53
N ALA A 86 -7.96 6.39 -8.17
CA ALA A 86 -7.31 5.84 -9.36
C ALA A 86 -6.63 4.49 -9.05
N VAL A 87 -5.94 4.37 -7.91
CA VAL A 87 -5.36 3.10 -7.45
C VAL A 87 -6.47 2.08 -7.20
N TYR A 88 -7.56 2.44 -6.54
CA TYR A 88 -8.67 1.52 -6.34
C TYR A 88 -9.22 1.00 -7.68
N ASP A 89 -9.54 1.90 -8.62
CA ASP A 89 -10.16 1.53 -9.89
C ASP A 89 -9.26 0.65 -10.77
N ASN A 90 -7.94 0.89 -10.76
CA ASN A 90 -6.99 0.08 -11.52
C ASN A 90 -6.69 -1.28 -10.88
N TYR A 91 -6.70 -1.35 -9.55
CA TYR A 91 -6.18 -2.50 -8.82
C TYR A 91 -7.23 -3.39 -8.13
N LYS A 92 -8.50 -2.95 -8.00
CA LYS A 92 -9.57 -3.70 -7.30
C LYS A 92 -9.84 -5.11 -7.84
N LYS A 93 -9.57 -5.32 -9.13
CA LYS A 93 -9.72 -6.62 -9.81
C LYS A 93 -8.66 -7.65 -9.43
N TYR A 94 -7.53 -7.22 -8.85
CA TYR A 94 -6.46 -8.13 -8.47
C TYR A 94 -6.69 -8.70 -7.07
N SER A 95 -6.39 -9.99 -6.93
CA SER A 95 -6.27 -10.63 -5.62
C SER A 95 -5.10 -10.05 -4.82
N GLY A 96 -5.10 -10.25 -3.51
CA GLY A 96 -3.97 -9.83 -2.65
C GLY A 96 -2.64 -10.46 -3.09
N MET A 97 -2.68 -11.70 -3.57
CA MET A 97 -1.48 -12.40 -4.06
C MET A 97 -0.96 -11.79 -5.36
N GLN A 98 -1.84 -11.49 -6.33
CA GLN A 98 -1.43 -10.80 -7.56
C GLN A 98 -0.82 -9.42 -7.27
N LEU A 99 -1.38 -8.66 -6.32
CA LEU A 99 -0.80 -7.39 -5.88
C LEU A 99 0.55 -7.59 -5.19
N SER A 100 0.68 -8.65 -4.40
CA SER A 100 1.96 -9.05 -3.82
C SER A 100 2.98 -9.32 -4.92
N ASP A 101 2.65 -10.12 -5.93
CA ASP A 101 3.56 -10.47 -7.04
C ASP A 101 4.07 -9.22 -7.78
N LEU A 102 3.19 -8.23 -8.02
CA LEU A 102 3.60 -6.93 -8.59
C LEU A 102 4.68 -6.25 -7.75
N THR A 103 4.52 -6.25 -6.42
CA THR A 103 5.51 -5.64 -5.53
C THR A 103 6.82 -6.43 -5.41
N HIS A 104 6.84 -7.71 -5.78
CA HIS A 104 8.04 -8.55 -5.77
C HIS A 104 8.89 -8.47 -7.04
N GLN A 105 8.42 -7.77 -8.09
CA GLN A 105 9.15 -7.66 -9.34
C GLN A 105 10.57 -7.11 -9.13
N ASN A 106 11.52 -7.56 -9.94
CA ASN A 106 12.90 -7.12 -9.84
C ASN A 106 13.00 -5.60 -9.99
N GLY A 107 13.74 -4.95 -9.08
CA GLY A 107 13.95 -3.51 -9.09
C GLY A 107 12.90 -2.69 -8.34
N THR A 108 11.84 -3.31 -7.83
CA THR A 108 10.90 -2.66 -6.90
C THR A 108 11.59 -2.24 -5.59
N PRO A 109 11.03 -1.29 -4.83
CA PRO A 109 11.58 -0.91 -3.52
C PRO A 109 11.60 -2.11 -2.57
N TRP A 110 10.57 -2.95 -2.62
CA TRP A 110 10.52 -4.17 -1.82
C TRP A 110 11.65 -5.13 -2.17
N SER A 111 11.90 -5.44 -3.46
CA SER A 111 12.94 -6.42 -3.84
C SER A 111 14.33 -5.95 -3.42
N LYS A 112 14.63 -4.66 -3.64
CA LYS A 112 15.88 -4.04 -3.18
C LYS A 112 16.06 -4.13 -1.66
N SER A 113 15.05 -3.72 -0.89
CA SER A 113 15.14 -3.78 0.58
C SER A 113 15.18 -5.21 1.09
N TRP A 114 14.49 -6.15 0.44
CA TRP A 114 14.49 -7.56 0.82
C TRP A 114 15.86 -8.21 0.65
N GLU A 115 16.57 -7.90 -0.44
CA GLU A 115 17.92 -8.38 -0.70
C GLU A 115 18.95 -7.78 0.26
N ASN A 116 18.86 -6.47 0.52
CA ASN A 116 19.83 -5.75 1.34
C ASN A 116 19.62 -5.92 2.85
N ASN A 117 18.35 -5.93 3.30
CA ASN A 117 17.98 -5.98 4.70
C ASN A 117 16.58 -6.58 4.87
N LYS A 118 16.49 -7.91 4.74
CA LYS A 118 15.26 -8.68 4.90
C LYS A 118 14.48 -8.29 6.17
N TYR A 119 13.18 -8.03 6.05
CA TYR A 119 12.30 -7.50 7.12
C TYR A 119 12.56 -6.04 7.53
N GLY A 120 13.53 -5.38 6.91
CA GLY A 120 13.89 -3.99 7.16
C GLY A 120 12.88 -2.98 6.62
N VAL A 121 13.13 -1.72 6.95
CA VAL A 121 12.39 -0.57 6.43
C VAL A 121 12.73 -0.40 4.94
N ILE A 122 11.70 -0.15 4.15
CA ILE A 122 11.81 0.28 2.76
C ILE A 122 11.99 1.80 2.79
N PRO A 123 13.15 2.35 2.38
CA PRO A 123 13.39 3.78 2.39
C PRO A 123 12.33 4.54 1.58
N ALA A 124 11.85 5.66 2.11
CA ALA A 124 10.86 6.49 1.42
C ALA A 124 11.38 6.99 0.06
N ASP A 125 12.68 7.28 -0.03
CA ASP A 125 13.32 7.70 -1.28
C ASP A 125 13.31 6.59 -2.33
N ASP A 126 13.51 5.33 -1.93
CA ASP A 126 13.41 4.20 -2.85
C ASP A 126 11.97 4.04 -3.40
N ILE A 127 10.97 4.28 -2.55
CA ILE A 127 9.56 4.30 -2.96
C ILE A 127 9.31 5.45 -3.95
N TYR A 128 9.72 6.67 -3.59
CA TYR A 128 9.56 7.86 -4.43
C TYR A 128 10.20 7.65 -5.82
N GLU A 129 11.46 7.26 -5.87
CA GLU A 129 12.21 7.11 -7.14
C GLU A 129 11.61 6.02 -8.03
N PHE A 130 11.15 4.91 -7.44
CA PHE A 130 10.52 3.83 -8.19
C PHE A 130 9.22 4.29 -8.87
N TYR A 131 8.30 4.92 -8.14
CA TYR A 131 7.01 5.37 -8.70
C TYR A 131 7.14 6.62 -9.58
N LYS A 132 8.20 7.43 -9.40
CA LYS A 132 8.51 8.55 -10.28
C LYS A 132 9.05 8.09 -11.64
N SER A 133 9.91 7.07 -11.64
CA SER A 133 10.58 6.58 -12.85
C SER A 133 9.73 5.60 -13.66
N ASN A 134 8.79 4.92 -13.00
CA ASN A 134 7.91 3.95 -13.63
C ASN A 134 6.49 4.51 -13.60
N HIS A 135 6.04 5.10 -14.71
CA HIS A 135 4.64 5.43 -14.93
C HIS A 135 3.84 4.14 -15.15
N ILE A 136 3.58 3.38 -14.08
CA ILE A 136 2.75 2.16 -14.10
C ILE A 136 1.28 2.53 -14.30
#